data_AF-A0A1J4XC98-F1
#
_entry.id   AF-A0A1J4XC98-F1
#
_cell.length_a   1.000
_cell.length_b   1.000
_cell.length_c   1.000
_cell.angle_alpha   90.00
_cell.angle_beta   90.00
_cell.angle_gamma   90.00
#
_symmetry.space_group_name_H-M   'P 1'
#
loop_
_entity.id
_entity.type
_entity.pdbx_description
1 polymer ?
#
loop_
_entity_poly.entity_id
_entity_poly.type
_entity_poly.pdbx_seq_one_letter_code
_entity_poly.pdbx_strand_id
1 'polypeptide(L)'
;MGHAVKVVAYNSDWPKIFEQEAELVRQALGDNCIAVYHIGSTAVPGLVAKPIIDMIPVVKDITQVKQVNNEQMEELGYFARGEHGMPFRRFFQKWGKNNLSSNVHVYEQGNPEIERHIYFRDWMRVHEDDRNLYAELKNELAKEFADDVIAYCLGKEGFVVDIDRKTGFDGFRMVVPLTDREWEAYLGIIEERHAAGHTMGTLNDSLNEAIEDDCSFVLYKGTEIVCAAKLLFFSKNQAAISFLGGLKAFSNNNYEAEMKGLIEKWLRQQRLRLVSLF
;
A
#
# COMPACT_ATOMS: atom_id res chain seq x y z
N MET A 1 -12.14 8.41 -18.26
CA MET A 1 -12.84 7.19 -18.71
C MET A 1 -12.23 6.03 -17.96
N GLY A 2 -13.02 5.35 -17.11
CA GLY A 2 -12.57 4.14 -16.41
C GLY A 2 -12.36 3.02 -17.43
N HIS A 3 -11.26 2.29 -17.30
CA HIS A 3 -11.07 1.07 -18.10
C HIS A 3 -11.98 -0.02 -17.53
N ALA A 4 -12.82 -0.62 -18.37
CA ALA A 4 -13.70 -1.71 -17.97
C ALA A 4 -12.94 -2.83 -17.23
N VAL A 5 -13.53 -3.36 -16.17
CA VAL A 5 -13.01 -4.48 -15.38
C VAL A 5 -13.13 -5.75 -16.21
N LYS A 6 -12.00 -6.16 -16.81
CA LYS A 6 -11.92 -7.41 -17.58
C LYS A 6 -11.08 -8.44 -16.84
N VAL A 7 -11.76 -9.43 -16.25
CA VAL A 7 -11.15 -10.64 -15.70
C VAL A 7 -11.08 -11.71 -16.80
N VAL A 8 -9.93 -12.35 -16.95
CA VAL A 8 -9.68 -13.39 -17.95
C VAL A 8 -9.17 -14.67 -17.30
N ALA A 9 -9.30 -15.78 -18.02
CA ALA A 9 -8.66 -17.04 -17.64
C ALA A 9 -7.14 -16.88 -17.49
N TYR A 10 -6.53 -17.72 -16.66
CA TYR A 10 -5.09 -17.71 -16.47
C TYR A 10 -4.35 -17.88 -17.80
N ASN A 11 -3.34 -17.04 -18.04
CA ASN A 11 -2.45 -17.16 -19.18
C ASN A 11 -1.10 -17.75 -18.74
N SER A 12 -0.73 -18.91 -19.30
CA SER A 12 0.54 -19.59 -19.04
C SER A 12 1.79 -18.80 -19.45
N ASP A 13 1.62 -17.76 -20.27
CA ASP A 13 2.72 -16.87 -20.65
C ASP A 13 3.01 -15.79 -19.59
N TRP A 14 2.11 -15.54 -18.62
CA TRP A 14 2.32 -14.49 -17.61
C TRP A 14 3.64 -14.60 -16.83
N PRO A 15 4.12 -15.79 -16.41
CA PRO A 15 5.43 -15.91 -15.78
C PRO A 15 6.56 -15.46 -16.71
N LYS A 16 6.52 -15.84 -17.99
CA LYS A 16 7.54 -15.43 -18.98
C LYS A 16 7.52 -13.92 -19.23
N ILE A 17 6.32 -13.35 -19.33
CA ILE A 17 6.13 -11.89 -19.48
C ILE A 17 6.67 -11.17 -18.26
N PHE A 18 6.39 -11.67 -17.05
CA PHE A 18 6.95 -11.16 -15.82
C PHE A 18 8.48 -11.16 -15.86
N GLU A 19 9.13 -12.27 -16.22
CA GLU A 19 10.61 -12.34 -16.24
C GLU A 19 11.22 -11.32 -17.21
N GLN A 20 10.61 -11.13 -18.38
CA GLN A 20 11.05 -10.14 -19.35
C GLN A 20 10.92 -8.72 -18.80
N GLU A 21 9.79 -8.39 -18.20
CA GLU A 21 9.54 -7.06 -17.65
C GLU A 21 10.37 -6.79 -16.39
N ALA A 22 10.57 -7.81 -15.54
CA ALA A 22 11.37 -7.74 -14.33
C ALA A 22 12.84 -7.44 -14.63
N GLU A 23 13.38 -7.97 -15.73
CA GLU A 23 14.75 -7.66 -16.15
C GLU A 23 14.91 -6.19 -16.57
N LEU A 24 13.94 -5.65 -17.33
CA LEU A 24 13.94 -4.23 -17.69
C LEU A 24 13.89 -3.33 -16.45
N VAL A 25 13.00 -3.65 -15.51
CA VAL A 25 12.86 -2.90 -14.25
C VAL A 25 14.13 -3.00 -13.40
N ARG A 26 14.76 -4.18 -13.33
CA ARG A 26 16.03 -4.37 -12.61
C ARG A 26 17.12 -3.48 -13.19
N GLN A 27 17.24 -3.42 -14.51
CA GLN A 27 18.22 -2.55 -15.19
C GLN A 27 17.96 -1.07 -14.91
N ALA A 28 16.70 -0.63 -14.96
CA ALA A 28 16.32 0.75 -14.65
C ALA A 28 16.55 1.14 -13.18
N LEU A 29 16.46 0.18 -12.24
CA LEU A 29 16.75 0.43 -10.82
C LEU A 29 18.24 0.25 -10.46
N GLY A 30 19.03 -0.36 -11.34
CA GLY A 30 20.47 -0.57 -11.18
C GLY A 30 20.84 -1.43 -9.97
N ASP A 31 22.07 -1.26 -9.47
CA ASP A 31 22.68 -2.04 -8.37
C ASP A 31 21.95 -1.92 -7.01
N ASN A 32 21.01 -0.96 -6.92
CA ASN A 32 20.15 -0.81 -5.75
C ASN A 32 19.09 -1.92 -5.70
N CYS A 33 18.65 -2.45 -6.85
CA CYS A 33 17.68 -3.54 -6.92
C CYS A 33 18.36 -4.90 -6.69
N ILE A 34 17.91 -5.63 -5.67
CA ILE A 34 18.50 -6.91 -5.25
C ILE A 34 17.63 -8.12 -5.55
N ALA A 35 16.33 -7.91 -5.76
CA ALA A 35 15.38 -8.96 -6.14
C ALA A 35 14.18 -8.35 -6.84
N VAL A 36 13.46 -9.13 -7.65
CA VAL A 36 12.15 -8.77 -8.19
C VAL A 36 11.23 -9.98 -8.05
N TYR A 37 10.10 -9.80 -7.37
CA TYR A 37 9.13 -10.87 -7.13
C TYR A 37 7.87 -10.66 -7.98
N HIS A 38 7.43 -11.72 -8.67
CA HIS A 38 6.09 -11.77 -9.26
C HIS A 38 5.06 -11.94 -8.16
N ILE A 39 4.08 -11.05 -8.08
CA ILE A 39 3.00 -11.07 -7.11
C ILE A 39 1.63 -10.91 -7.79
N GLY A 40 0.57 -10.82 -6.99
CA GLY A 40 -0.78 -10.65 -7.51
C GLY A 40 -1.33 -11.91 -8.16
N SER A 41 -2.52 -11.80 -8.78
CA SER A 41 -3.22 -12.96 -9.32
C SER A 41 -2.51 -13.58 -10.52
N THR A 42 -1.77 -12.80 -11.31
CA THR A 42 -1.04 -13.32 -12.48
C THR A 42 0.15 -14.21 -12.11
N ALA A 43 0.60 -14.16 -10.85
CA ALA A 43 1.64 -15.03 -10.30
C ALA A 43 1.12 -16.39 -9.80
N VAL A 44 -0.20 -16.62 -9.83
CA VAL A 44 -0.85 -17.84 -9.32
C VAL A 44 -1.38 -18.67 -10.49
N PRO A 45 -0.75 -19.79 -10.85
CA PRO A 45 -1.23 -20.67 -11.92
C PRO A 45 -2.69 -21.10 -11.73
N GLY A 46 -3.47 -21.02 -12.81
CA GLY A 46 -4.89 -21.38 -12.84
C GLY A 46 -5.85 -20.32 -12.29
N LEU A 47 -5.36 -19.24 -11.67
CA LEU A 47 -6.21 -18.19 -11.13
C LEU A 47 -6.61 -17.16 -12.20
N VAL A 48 -7.91 -16.90 -12.34
CA VAL A 48 -8.41 -15.82 -13.21
C VAL A 48 -7.85 -14.46 -12.76
N ALA A 49 -7.59 -13.54 -13.66
CA ALA A 49 -7.03 -12.24 -13.27
C ALA A 49 -7.40 -11.13 -14.25
N LYS A 50 -7.28 -9.89 -13.80
CA LYS A 50 -7.04 -8.79 -14.74
C LYS A 50 -5.67 -9.02 -15.37
N PRO A 51 -5.49 -8.81 -16.69
CA PRO A 51 -4.21 -8.99 -17.37
C PRO A 51 -3.22 -7.87 -16.98
N ILE A 52 -2.78 -7.90 -15.72
CA ILE A 52 -1.85 -6.94 -15.13
C ILE A 52 -0.75 -7.73 -14.42
N ILE A 53 0.50 -7.52 -14.81
CA ILE A 53 1.65 -8.07 -14.11
C ILE A 53 1.96 -7.17 -12.92
N ASP A 54 1.69 -7.65 -11.71
CA ASP A 54 2.09 -6.98 -10.47
C ASP A 54 3.44 -7.54 -10.02
N MET A 55 4.40 -6.67 -9.69
CA MET A 55 5.72 -7.09 -9.22
C MET A 55 6.25 -6.22 -8.09
N ILE A 56 7.12 -6.81 -7.26
CA ILE A 56 7.85 -6.11 -6.19
C ILE A 56 9.35 -6.20 -6.47
N PRO A 57 9.97 -5.13 -7.00
CA PRO A 57 11.40 -4.94 -6.88
C PRO A 57 11.77 -4.58 -5.44
N VAL A 58 12.71 -5.33 -4.88
CA VAL A 58 13.30 -5.03 -3.57
C VAL A 58 14.59 -4.26 -3.77
N VAL A 59 14.71 -3.13 -3.08
CA VAL A 59 15.90 -2.29 -3.11
C VAL A 59 16.62 -2.25 -1.76
N LYS A 60 17.92 -2.00 -1.76
CA LYS A 60 18.71 -1.85 -0.52
C LYS A 60 18.29 -0.60 0.25
N ASP A 61 18.01 0.48 -0.47
CA ASP A 61 17.64 1.79 0.07
C ASP A 61 16.61 2.45 -0.85
N ILE A 62 15.40 2.67 -0.34
CA ILE A 62 14.30 3.27 -1.15
C ILE A 62 14.58 4.74 -1.50
N THR A 63 15.40 5.44 -0.72
CA THR A 63 15.75 6.84 -0.98
C THR A 63 16.72 6.99 -2.16
N GLN A 64 17.35 5.89 -2.59
CA GLN A 64 18.20 5.85 -3.78
C GLN A 64 17.43 5.61 -5.08
N VAL A 65 16.12 5.35 -5.02
CA VAL A 65 15.24 5.43 -6.20
C VAL A 65 15.01 6.92 -6.49
N LYS A 66 15.89 7.47 -7.32
CA LYS A 66 16.01 8.92 -7.60
C LYS A 66 15.29 9.29 -8.89
N GLN A 67 15.35 10.58 -9.21
CA GLN A 67 14.79 11.13 -10.45
C GLN A 67 15.31 10.43 -11.71
N VAL A 68 16.60 10.09 -11.77
CA VAL A 68 17.16 9.34 -12.91
C VAL A 68 16.51 7.97 -13.10
N ASN A 69 16.12 7.29 -12.02
CA ASN A 69 15.41 6.01 -12.12
C ASN A 69 13.96 6.23 -12.59
N ASN A 70 13.33 7.34 -12.19
CA ASN A 70 12.01 7.70 -12.72
C ASN A 70 12.08 7.89 -14.23
N GLU A 71 13.08 8.62 -14.71
CA GLU A 71 13.30 8.86 -16.15
C GLU A 71 13.56 7.54 -16.90
N GLN A 72 14.41 6.65 -16.37
CA GLN A 72 14.64 5.33 -16.95
C GLN A 72 13.37 4.47 -16.99
N MET A 73 12.53 4.52 -15.95
CA MET A 73 11.24 3.84 -15.94
C MET A 73 10.26 4.45 -16.96
N GLU A 74 10.27 5.77 -17.14
CA GLU A 74 9.47 6.47 -18.14
C GLU A 74 9.85 6.10 -19.58
N GLU A 75 11.15 5.93 -19.86
CA GLU A 75 11.63 5.40 -21.15
C GLU A 75 11.10 3.99 -21.45
N LEU A 76 10.87 3.18 -20.42
CA LEU A 76 10.25 1.85 -20.52
C LEU A 76 8.71 1.90 -20.63
N GLY A 77 8.12 3.10 -20.59
CA GLY A 77 6.68 3.35 -20.69
C GLY A 77 5.93 3.35 -19.36
N TYR A 78 6.63 3.41 -18.22
CA TYR A 78 6.00 3.54 -16.92
C TYR A 78 5.73 4.99 -16.56
N PHE A 79 4.66 5.22 -15.81
CA PHE A 79 4.41 6.48 -15.12
C PHE A 79 4.81 6.35 -13.65
N ALA A 80 5.67 7.24 -13.17
CA ALA A 80 5.96 7.37 -11.74
C ALA A 80 4.73 7.95 -11.01
N ARG A 81 4.30 7.28 -9.93
CA ARG A 81 3.13 7.65 -9.11
C ARG A 81 3.48 8.04 -7.67
N GLY A 82 4.77 8.11 -7.35
CA GLY A 82 5.23 8.34 -5.98
C GLY A 82 4.81 7.20 -5.05
N GLU A 83 4.30 7.53 -3.87
CA GLU A 83 3.83 6.55 -2.88
C GLU A 83 2.40 6.05 -3.15
N HIS A 84 1.57 6.89 -3.78
CA HIS A 84 0.19 6.58 -4.18
C HIS A 84 -0.63 5.95 -3.04
N GLY A 85 -0.64 6.60 -1.88
CA GLY A 85 -1.38 6.18 -0.68
C GLY A 85 -0.67 5.18 0.23
N MET A 86 0.50 4.67 -0.16
CA MET A 86 1.29 3.73 0.64
C MET A 86 2.65 4.32 0.98
N PRO A 87 2.86 4.81 2.21
CA PRO A 87 4.17 5.22 2.72
C PRO A 87 5.27 4.20 2.44
N PHE A 88 6.49 4.69 2.22
CA PHE A 88 7.69 3.85 1.97
C PHE A 88 7.69 3.09 0.65
N ARG A 89 6.81 3.44 -0.30
CA ARG A 89 6.72 2.84 -1.63
C ARG A 89 7.27 3.79 -2.70
N ARG A 90 7.78 3.22 -3.80
CA ARG A 90 7.77 3.89 -5.11
C ARG A 90 6.92 3.06 -6.06
N PHE A 91 5.89 3.68 -6.62
CA PHE A 91 4.93 3.02 -7.48
C PHE A 91 5.11 3.48 -8.91
N PHE A 92 5.27 2.51 -9.83
CA PHE A 92 5.32 2.76 -11.26
C PHE A 92 4.24 1.94 -11.96
N GLN A 93 3.61 2.55 -12.95
CA GLN A 93 2.48 1.95 -13.63
C GLN A 93 2.60 2.09 -15.13
N LYS A 94 2.53 0.98 -15.85
CA LYS A 94 2.62 0.92 -17.31
C LYS A 94 1.32 0.38 -17.88
N TRP A 95 0.68 1.20 -18.70
CA TRP A 95 -0.51 0.83 -19.45
C TRP A 95 -0.10 0.22 -20.77
N GLY A 96 -0.28 -1.10 -20.89
CA GLY A 96 0.22 -1.81 -22.05
C GLY A 96 -0.64 -1.67 -23.29
N LYS A 97 0.01 -1.85 -24.43
CA LYS A 97 -0.64 -2.16 -25.71
C LYS A 97 -1.22 -3.59 -25.61
N ASN A 98 -2.38 -3.84 -26.20
CA ASN A 98 -3.10 -5.14 -26.14
C ASN A 98 -3.62 -5.56 -24.75
N ASN A 99 -3.98 -4.59 -23.90
CA ASN A 99 -4.58 -4.81 -22.58
C ASN A 99 -3.68 -5.53 -21.54
N LEU A 100 -2.37 -5.61 -21.74
CA LEU A 100 -1.46 -6.21 -20.75
C LEU A 100 -0.67 -5.13 -20.03
N SER A 101 -1.11 -4.75 -18.83
CA SER A 101 -0.46 -3.70 -18.05
C SER A 101 0.54 -4.25 -17.04
N SER A 102 1.37 -3.38 -16.46
CA SER A 102 2.29 -3.74 -15.39
C SER A 102 2.25 -2.72 -14.26
N ASN A 103 2.28 -3.21 -13.03
CA ASN A 103 2.37 -2.44 -11.79
C ASN A 103 3.65 -2.85 -11.07
N VAL A 104 4.46 -1.86 -10.69
CA VAL A 104 5.74 -2.07 -10.03
C VAL A 104 5.69 -1.38 -8.67
N HIS A 105 5.73 -2.19 -7.61
CA HIS A 105 5.69 -1.74 -6.23
C HIS A 105 7.08 -1.89 -5.61
N VAL A 106 7.91 -0.84 -5.71
CA VAL A 106 9.27 -0.88 -5.19
C VAL A 106 9.24 -0.64 -3.69
N TYR A 107 9.91 -1.53 -2.95
CA TYR A 107 10.05 -1.46 -1.50
C TYR A 107 11.51 -1.67 -1.05
N GLU A 108 11.87 -1.02 0.05
CA GLU A 108 13.14 -1.30 0.76
C GLU A 108 13.12 -2.72 1.35
N GLN A 109 14.28 -3.39 1.36
CA GLN A 109 14.45 -4.67 2.04
C GLN A 109 13.95 -4.63 3.49
N GLY A 110 13.26 -5.68 3.92
CA GLY A 110 12.63 -5.75 5.25
C GLY A 110 11.31 -5.00 5.38
N ASN A 111 10.81 -4.34 4.32
CA ASN A 111 9.45 -3.81 4.34
C ASN A 111 8.41 -4.96 4.37
N PRO A 112 7.45 -4.95 5.30
CA PRO A 112 6.51 -6.05 5.50
C PRO A 112 5.51 -6.24 4.34
N GLU A 113 5.34 -5.25 3.46
CA GLU A 113 4.56 -5.43 2.22
C GLU A 113 5.17 -6.50 1.31
N ILE A 114 6.50 -6.70 1.35
CA ILE A 114 7.18 -7.72 0.54
C ILE A 114 6.69 -9.11 0.95
N GLU A 115 6.80 -9.43 2.25
CA GLU A 115 6.38 -10.72 2.79
C GLU A 115 4.88 -10.94 2.65
N ARG A 116 4.06 -9.92 2.96
CA ARG A 116 2.61 -10.01 2.83
C ARG A 116 2.16 -10.48 1.44
N HIS A 117 2.69 -9.85 0.38
CA HIS A 117 2.32 -10.19 -0.99
C HIS A 117 2.87 -11.57 -1.42
N ILE A 118 4.05 -11.95 -0.93
CA ILE A 118 4.64 -13.27 -1.17
C ILE A 118 3.82 -14.36 -0.47
N TYR A 119 3.45 -14.17 0.80
CA TYR A 119 2.62 -15.09 1.57
C TYR A 119 1.26 -15.29 0.91
N PHE A 120 0.59 -14.20 0.50
CA PHE A 120 -0.67 -14.31 -0.24
C PHE A 120 -0.49 -15.13 -1.52
N ARG A 121 0.53 -14.83 -2.35
CA ARG A 121 0.79 -15.57 -3.59
C ARG A 121 1.02 -17.06 -3.33
N ASP A 122 1.90 -17.38 -2.38
CA ASP A 122 2.33 -18.75 -2.14
C ASP A 122 1.21 -19.56 -1.46
N TRP A 123 0.40 -18.94 -0.61
CA TRP A 123 -0.84 -19.54 -0.09
C TRP A 123 -1.77 -19.96 -1.23
N MET A 124 -2.07 -19.03 -2.15
CA MET A 124 -3.00 -19.26 -3.26
C MET A 124 -2.49 -20.26 -4.30
N ARG A 125 -1.18 -20.57 -4.31
CA ARG A 125 -0.60 -21.62 -5.17
C ARG A 125 -0.86 -23.03 -4.66
N VAL A 126 -1.02 -23.22 -3.36
CA VAL A 126 -1.13 -24.55 -2.72
C VAL A 126 -2.48 -24.81 -2.04
N HIS A 127 -3.34 -23.79 -1.92
CA HIS A 127 -4.69 -23.93 -1.36
C HIS A 127 -5.74 -23.73 -2.46
N GLU A 128 -6.12 -24.84 -3.12
CA GLU A 128 -7.04 -24.81 -4.26
C GLU A 128 -8.43 -24.27 -3.91
N ASP A 129 -8.99 -24.64 -2.76
CA ASP A 129 -10.32 -24.18 -2.34
C ASP A 129 -10.36 -22.64 -2.20
N ASP A 130 -9.37 -22.05 -1.52
CA ASP A 130 -9.25 -20.59 -1.40
C ASP A 130 -9.02 -19.94 -2.78
N ARG A 131 -8.21 -20.56 -3.65
CA ARG A 131 -8.01 -20.09 -5.02
C ARG A 131 -9.31 -20.05 -5.82
N ASN A 132 -10.14 -21.08 -5.69
CA ASN A 132 -11.43 -21.18 -6.38
C ASN A 132 -12.42 -20.15 -5.84
N LEU A 133 -12.54 -20.01 -4.52
CA LEU A 133 -13.37 -18.96 -3.89
C LEU A 133 -12.96 -17.56 -4.36
N TYR A 134 -11.66 -17.29 -4.45
CA TYR A 134 -11.19 -15.99 -4.95
C TYR A 134 -11.49 -15.78 -6.43
N ALA A 135 -11.45 -16.84 -7.24
CA ALA A 135 -11.79 -16.78 -8.65
C ALA A 135 -13.29 -16.47 -8.84
N GLU A 136 -14.16 -17.12 -8.08
CA GLU A 136 -15.61 -16.88 -8.04
C GLU A 136 -15.90 -15.43 -7.66
N LEU A 137 -15.37 -14.97 -6.52
CA LEU A 137 -15.53 -13.59 -6.05
C LEU A 137 -15.12 -12.56 -7.12
N LYS A 138 -13.96 -12.75 -7.77
CA LYS A 138 -13.51 -11.84 -8.82
C LYS A 138 -14.45 -11.81 -10.02
N ASN A 139 -14.99 -12.95 -10.41
CA ASN A 139 -15.93 -13.02 -11.53
C ASN A 139 -17.26 -12.37 -11.18
N GLU A 140 -17.74 -12.51 -9.94
CA GLU A 140 -18.94 -11.84 -9.44
C GLU A 140 -18.75 -10.32 -9.41
N LEU A 141 -17.70 -9.83 -8.76
CA LEU A 141 -17.39 -8.40 -8.69
C LEU A 141 -17.13 -7.79 -10.06
N ALA A 142 -16.53 -8.52 -11.01
CA ALA A 142 -16.32 -8.02 -12.36
C ALA A 142 -17.63 -7.88 -13.15
N LYS A 143 -18.66 -8.68 -12.84
CA LYS A 143 -20.00 -8.54 -13.42
C LYS A 143 -20.76 -7.39 -12.79
N GLU A 144 -20.68 -7.26 -11.47
CA GLU A 144 -21.39 -6.22 -10.71
C GLU A 144 -20.80 -4.82 -10.96
N PHE A 145 -19.46 -4.71 -10.96
CA PHE A 145 -18.73 -3.46 -11.05
C PHE A 145 -17.92 -3.35 -12.35
N ALA A 146 -18.55 -3.70 -13.49
CA ALA A 146 -17.88 -3.77 -14.78
C ALA A 146 -17.19 -2.47 -15.21
N ASP A 147 -17.73 -1.31 -14.83
CA ASP A 147 -17.17 0.02 -15.15
C ASP A 147 -16.58 0.75 -13.93
N ASP A 148 -16.58 0.10 -12.76
CA ASP A 148 -16.07 0.65 -11.50
C ASP A 148 -14.91 -0.20 -10.95
N VAL A 149 -13.70 0.17 -11.39
CA VAL A 149 -12.46 -0.49 -10.96
C VAL A 149 -12.22 -0.31 -9.45
N ILE A 150 -12.70 0.78 -8.86
CA ILE A 150 -12.49 1.06 -7.43
C ILE A 150 -13.36 0.10 -6.62
N ALA A 151 -14.67 0.04 -6.91
CA ALA A 151 -15.59 -0.88 -6.25
C ALA A 151 -15.16 -2.35 -6.43
N TYR A 152 -14.73 -2.75 -7.64
CA TYR A 152 -14.14 -4.08 -7.87
C TYR A 152 -12.92 -4.36 -6.98
N CYS A 153 -12.04 -3.36 -6.80
CA CYS A 153 -10.86 -3.51 -5.95
C CYS A 153 -11.22 -3.64 -4.47
N LEU A 154 -12.12 -2.78 -3.97
CA LEU A 154 -12.60 -2.77 -2.58
C LEU A 154 -13.38 -4.03 -2.22
N GLY A 155 -14.22 -4.55 -3.12
CA GLY A 155 -15.02 -5.76 -2.88
C GLY A 155 -14.19 -7.02 -2.58
N LYS A 156 -12.88 -7.00 -2.85
CA LYS A 156 -11.96 -8.11 -2.55
C LYS A 156 -11.28 -8.00 -1.18
N GLU A 157 -11.41 -6.86 -0.51
CA GLU A 157 -10.64 -6.54 0.70
C GLU A 157 -10.83 -7.61 1.78
N GLY A 158 -12.09 -7.95 2.12
CA GLY A 158 -12.39 -8.96 3.14
C GLY A 158 -11.72 -10.31 2.87
N PHE A 159 -11.78 -10.79 1.62
CA PHE A 159 -11.11 -12.02 1.23
C PHE A 159 -9.59 -11.94 1.40
N VAL A 160 -8.98 -10.83 0.98
CA VAL A 160 -7.53 -10.64 1.11
C VAL A 160 -7.11 -10.64 2.57
N VAL A 161 -7.87 -9.98 3.44
CA VAL A 161 -7.65 -9.96 4.89
C VAL A 161 -7.75 -11.35 5.51
N ASP A 162 -8.70 -12.17 5.06
CA ASP A 162 -8.84 -13.54 5.54
C ASP A 162 -7.66 -14.43 5.15
N ILE A 163 -7.13 -14.28 3.93
CA ILE A 163 -5.91 -14.97 3.52
C ILE A 163 -4.70 -14.48 4.32
N ASP A 164 -4.54 -13.17 4.49
CA ASP A 164 -3.46 -12.60 5.31
C ASP A 164 -3.48 -13.22 6.72
N ARG A 165 -4.67 -13.34 7.33
CA ARG A 165 -4.85 -14.00 8.64
C ARG A 165 -4.44 -15.48 8.61
N LYS A 166 -4.87 -16.24 7.59
CA LYS A 166 -4.51 -17.66 7.43
C LYS A 166 -3.02 -17.88 7.23
N THR A 167 -2.34 -16.96 6.54
CA THR A 167 -0.88 -17.01 6.34
C THR A 167 -0.09 -16.70 7.61
N GLY A 168 -0.75 -16.15 8.64
CA GLY A 168 -0.10 -15.69 9.86
C GLY A 168 0.71 -14.41 9.66
N PHE A 169 0.38 -13.60 8.65
CA PHE A 169 1.05 -12.33 8.43
C PHE A 169 0.89 -11.41 9.65
N ASP A 170 2.02 -10.94 10.20
CA ASP A 170 2.07 -10.21 11.47
C ASP A 170 2.91 -8.92 11.38
N GLY A 171 3.12 -8.39 10.17
CA GLY A 171 3.91 -7.18 9.95
C GLY A 171 3.20 -5.88 10.38
N PHE A 172 3.97 -4.83 10.64
CA PHE A 172 3.44 -3.48 10.83
C PHE A 172 3.28 -2.74 9.50
N ARG A 173 2.09 -2.21 9.20
CA ARG A 173 1.86 -1.48 7.94
C ARG A 173 1.21 -0.13 8.23
N MET A 174 1.93 0.96 7.95
CA MET A 174 1.38 2.30 8.01
C MET A 174 0.85 2.67 6.63
N VAL A 175 -0.44 3.00 6.53
CA VAL A 175 -1.10 3.36 5.27
C VAL A 175 -1.96 4.60 5.43
N VAL A 176 -2.18 5.32 4.32
CA VAL A 176 -3.22 6.34 4.27
C VAL A 176 -4.57 5.62 4.17
N PRO A 177 -5.59 5.97 4.98
CA PRO A 177 -6.92 5.39 4.86
C PRO A 177 -7.51 5.65 3.47
N LEU A 178 -7.80 4.58 2.73
CA LEU A 178 -8.37 4.64 1.38
C LEU A 178 -9.58 3.70 1.20
N THR A 179 -9.88 2.89 2.22
CA THR A 179 -11.02 1.99 2.28
C THR A 179 -12.01 2.45 3.36
N ASP A 180 -13.26 2.02 3.25
CA ASP A 180 -14.28 2.29 4.27
C ASP A 180 -13.85 1.72 5.63
N ARG A 181 -13.29 0.51 5.65
CA ARG A 181 -12.75 -0.14 6.85
C ARG A 181 -11.68 0.72 7.54
N GLU A 182 -10.76 1.27 6.77
CA GLU A 182 -9.69 2.11 7.32
C GLU A 182 -10.23 3.45 7.82
N TRP A 183 -11.20 4.04 7.12
CA TRP A 183 -11.81 5.29 7.58
C TRP A 183 -12.66 5.10 8.82
N GLU A 184 -13.47 4.06 8.88
CA GLU A 184 -14.26 3.68 10.06
C GLU A 184 -13.35 3.43 11.26
N ALA A 185 -12.24 2.69 11.07
CA ALA A 185 -11.27 2.47 12.13
C ALA A 185 -10.59 3.76 12.60
N TYR A 186 -10.18 4.62 11.66
CA TYR A 186 -9.58 5.92 11.97
C TYR A 186 -10.52 6.80 12.79
N LEU A 187 -11.78 6.95 12.36
CA LEU A 187 -12.79 7.76 13.05
C LEU A 187 -13.14 7.17 14.41
N GLY A 188 -13.32 5.84 14.50
CA GLY A 188 -13.62 5.16 15.77
C GLY A 188 -12.51 5.35 16.82
N ILE A 189 -11.24 5.33 16.41
CA ILE A 189 -10.11 5.60 17.31
C ILE A 189 -10.13 7.05 17.83
N ILE A 190 -10.46 8.01 16.97
CA ILE A 190 -10.60 9.42 17.37
C ILE A 190 -11.75 9.59 18.38
N GLU A 191 -12.91 9.00 18.08
CA GLU A 191 -14.08 9.06 18.96
C GLU A 191 -13.81 8.44 20.33
N GLU A 192 -13.15 7.29 20.38
CA GLU A 192 -12.76 6.64 21.64
C GLU A 192 -11.82 7.53 22.47
N ARG A 193 -10.83 8.16 21.83
CA ARG A 193 -9.91 9.09 22.50
C ARG A 193 -10.63 10.33 23.03
N HIS A 194 -11.54 10.91 22.25
CA HIS A 194 -12.36 12.04 22.68
C HIS A 194 -13.25 11.68 23.87
N ALA A 195 -13.89 10.50 23.83
CA ALA A 195 -14.71 9.99 24.93
C ALA A 195 -13.90 9.74 26.22
N ALA A 196 -12.61 9.40 26.09
CA ALA A 196 -11.67 9.27 27.21
C ALA A 196 -11.15 10.62 27.75
N GLY A 197 -11.64 11.76 27.24
CA GLY A 197 -11.25 13.10 27.69
C GLY A 197 -9.98 13.64 27.04
N HIS A 198 -9.44 12.95 26.03
CA HIS A 198 -8.34 13.48 25.21
C HIS A 198 -8.90 14.34 24.09
N THR A 199 -8.70 15.65 24.15
CA THR A 199 -9.02 16.56 23.04
C THR A 199 -7.86 16.60 22.05
N MET A 200 -8.14 16.75 20.74
CA MET A 200 -7.11 17.18 19.79
C MET A 200 -6.43 18.45 20.31
N GLY A 201 -5.11 18.50 20.26
CA GLY A 201 -4.37 19.69 20.69
C GLY A 201 -4.82 20.91 19.91
N THR A 202 -5.16 21.99 20.60
CA THR A 202 -5.52 23.25 19.94
C THR A 202 -4.24 23.96 19.51
N LEU A 203 -4.01 24.06 18.21
CA LEU A 203 -3.04 25.00 17.66
C LEU A 203 -3.49 26.43 17.99
N ASN A 204 -2.53 27.33 18.23
CA ASN A 204 -2.86 28.74 18.30
C ASN A 204 -3.29 29.26 16.92
N ASP A 205 -4.03 30.36 16.89
CA ASP A 205 -4.65 30.88 15.66
C ASP A 205 -3.63 31.14 14.54
N SER A 206 -2.42 31.60 14.88
CA SER A 206 -1.36 31.85 13.90
C SER A 206 -0.75 30.59 13.29
N LEU A 207 -0.73 29.46 14.01
CA LEU A 207 -0.34 28.16 13.47
C LEU A 207 -1.47 27.55 12.61
N ASN A 208 -2.73 27.76 13.00
CA ASN A 208 -3.88 27.30 12.21
C ASN A 208 -3.92 27.95 10.83
N GLU A 209 -3.66 29.26 10.75
CA GLU A 209 -3.59 29.99 9.48
C GLU A 209 -2.41 29.57 8.58
N ALA A 210 -1.44 28.84 9.12
CA ALA A 210 -0.23 28.41 8.40
C ALA A 210 -0.26 26.94 7.93
N ILE A 211 -1.34 26.20 8.17
CA ILE A 211 -1.51 24.82 7.70
C ILE A 211 -1.71 24.85 6.18
N GLU A 212 -0.84 24.18 5.45
CA GLU A 212 -0.90 24.09 3.99
C GLU A 212 -1.64 22.82 3.53
N ASP A 213 -1.51 21.73 4.27
CA ASP A 213 -2.11 20.43 3.94
C ASP A 213 -2.20 19.53 5.19
N ASP A 214 -2.93 18.43 5.11
CA ASP A 214 -2.99 17.39 6.14
C ASP A 214 -2.89 15.97 5.57
N CYS A 215 -2.53 15.01 6.41
CA CYS A 215 -2.57 13.60 6.05
C CYS A 215 -2.95 12.76 7.25
N SER A 216 -3.79 11.75 7.00
CA SER A 216 -4.21 10.78 8.01
C SER A 216 -3.56 9.44 7.73
N PHE A 217 -3.23 8.72 8.79
CA PHE A 217 -2.66 7.39 8.71
C PHE A 217 -3.35 6.44 9.68
N VAL A 218 -3.41 5.17 9.30
CA VAL A 218 -3.68 4.04 10.19
C VAL A 218 -2.49 3.09 10.23
N LEU A 219 -2.28 2.45 11.38
CA LEU A 219 -1.27 1.41 11.58
C LEU A 219 -1.96 0.07 11.69
N TYR A 220 -1.62 -0.85 10.79
CA TYR A 220 -1.93 -2.25 10.94
C TYR A 220 -0.86 -2.98 11.76
N LYS A 221 -1.30 -3.96 12.54
CA LYS A 221 -0.47 -5.06 13.05
C LYS A 221 -1.10 -6.38 12.58
N GLY A 222 -0.44 -7.05 11.64
CA GLY A 222 -1.04 -8.16 10.91
C GLY A 222 -2.27 -7.70 10.13
N THR A 223 -3.45 -8.22 10.49
CA THR A 223 -4.73 -7.86 9.87
C THR A 223 -5.53 -6.80 10.62
N GLU A 224 -5.10 -6.41 11.81
CA GLU A 224 -5.84 -5.51 12.70
C GLU A 224 -5.31 -4.08 12.59
N ILE A 225 -6.21 -3.11 12.50
CA ILE A 225 -5.86 -1.69 12.63
C ILE A 225 -5.77 -1.39 14.11
N VAL A 226 -4.64 -0.91 14.59
CA VAL A 226 -4.34 -0.78 16.03
C VAL A 226 -4.06 0.66 16.48
N CYS A 227 -3.74 1.56 15.55
CA CYS A 227 -3.42 2.96 15.83
C CYS A 227 -3.83 3.85 14.66
N ALA A 228 -4.12 5.12 14.95
CA ALA A 228 -4.35 6.17 13.97
C ALA A 228 -3.53 7.41 14.31
N ALA A 229 -3.19 8.20 13.28
CA ALA A 229 -2.54 9.49 13.46
C ALA A 229 -3.01 10.50 12.41
N LYS A 230 -3.00 11.79 12.77
CA LYS A 230 -3.16 12.91 11.85
C LYS A 230 -1.92 13.78 11.87
N LEU A 231 -1.43 14.13 10.68
CA LEU A 231 -0.36 15.07 10.47
C LEU A 231 -0.89 16.34 9.83
N LEU A 232 -0.27 17.47 10.20
CA LEU A 232 -0.44 18.77 9.58
C LEU A 232 0.89 19.19 8.97
N PHE A 233 0.84 19.74 7.74
CA PHE A 233 2.00 20.24 7.04
C PHE A 233 1.98 21.77 6.99
N PHE A 234 3.17 22.35 7.11
CA PHE A 234 3.40 23.79 7.12
C PHE A 234 4.49 24.15 6.12
N SER A 235 4.56 25.44 5.79
CA SER A 235 5.64 26.00 4.99
C SER A 235 7.04 25.60 5.49
N LYS A 236 8.04 25.64 4.60
CA LYS A 236 9.45 25.33 4.92
C LYS A 236 9.70 23.88 5.35
N ASN A 237 8.95 22.93 4.77
CA ASN A 237 9.14 21.50 4.98
C ASN A 237 8.96 21.05 6.44
N GLN A 238 7.95 21.60 7.13
CA GLN A 238 7.67 21.27 8.52
C GLN A 238 6.37 20.46 8.62
N ALA A 239 6.32 19.56 9.59
CA ALA A 239 5.12 18.79 9.91
C ALA A 239 4.92 18.70 11.44
N ALA A 240 3.68 18.52 11.86
CA ALA A 240 3.31 18.22 13.24
C ALA A 240 2.35 17.04 13.27
N ILE A 241 2.39 16.26 14.35
CA ILE A 241 1.37 15.25 14.63
C ILE A 241 0.29 15.94 15.47
N SER A 242 -0.90 16.15 14.89
CA SER A 242 -2.06 16.78 15.56
C SER A 242 -2.95 15.76 16.28
N PHE A 243 -2.82 14.49 15.92
CA PHE A 243 -3.49 13.38 16.59
C PHE A 243 -2.61 12.14 16.54
N LEU A 244 -2.53 11.41 17.64
CA LEU A 244 -1.96 10.06 17.70
C LEU A 244 -2.71 9.27 18.78
N GLY A 245 -3.28 8.13 18.41
CA GLY A 245 -4.03 7.29 19.35
C GLY A 245 -4.07 5.83 18.93
N GLY A 246 -3.82 4.94 19.89
CA GLY A 246 -4.08 3.50 19.76
C GLY A 246 -5.51 3.14 20.19
N LEU A 247 -6.01 2.02 19.66
CA LEU A 247 -7.24 1.39 20.17
C LEU A 247 -7.05 0.95 21.62
N LYS A 248 -8.04 1.21 22.47
CA LYS A 248 -7.97 0.86 23.91
C LYS A 248 -7.82 -0.63 24.17
N ALA A 249 -8.38 -1.47 23.30
CA ALA A 249 -8.22 -2.92 23.36
C ALA A 249 -6.73 -3.35 23.36
N PHE A 250 -5.84 -2.49 22.85
CA PHE A 250 -4.40 -2.71 22.78
C PHE A 250 -3.60 -1.70 23.64
N SER A 251 -4.20 -1.13 24.67
CA SER A 251 -3.57 -0.09 25.53
C SER A 251 -2.28 -0.53 26.24
N ASN A 252 -2.03 -1.84 26.37
CA ASN A 252 -0.77 -2.38 26.92
C ASN A 252 0.33 -2.53 25.86
N ASN A 253 0.05 -2.22 24.59
CA ASN A 253 0.99 -2.36 23.49
C ASN A 253 1.62 -1.00 23.14
N ASN A 254 2.85 -1.02 22.65
CA ASN A 254 3.59 0.20 22.31
C ASN A 254 3.29 0.73 20.89
N TYR A 255 2.06 0.58 20.41
CA TYR A 255 1.70 0.87 19.02
C TYR A 255 1.75 2.35 18.65
N GLU A 256 1.48 3.25 19.60
CA GLU A 256 1.65 4.69 19.37
C GLU A 256 3.11 5.07 19.16
N ALA A 257 4.03 4.47 19.90
CA ALA A 257 5.46 4.69 19.70
C ALA A 257 5.95 4.09 18.36
N GLU A 258 5.45 2.92 17.98
CA GLU A 258 5.72 2.31 16.67
C GLU A 258 5.24 3.22 15.54
N MET A 259 4.00 3.69 15.62
CA MET A 259 3.41 4.62 14.66
C MET A 259 4.22 5.91 14.55
N LYS A 260 4.59 6.50 15.68
CA LYS A 260 5.44 7.69 15.71
C LYS A 260 6.81 7.45 15.07
N GLY A 261 7.45 6.32 15.35
CA GLY A 261 8.74 5.95 14.76
C GLY A 261 8.66 5.82 13.22
N LEU A 262 7.56 5.23 12.72
CA LEU A 262 7.29 5.15 11.29
C LEU A 262 7.04 6.53 10.69
N ILE A 263 6.22 7.38 11.31
CA ILE A 263 6.01 8.77 10.86
C ILE A 263 7.34 9.53 10.77
N GLU A 264 8.19 9.47 11.80
CA GLU A 264 9.49 10.13 11.81
C GLU A 264 10.43 9.58 10.72
N LYS A 265 10.44 8.26 10.47
CA LYS A 265 11.16 7.66 9.34
C LYS A 265 10.63 8.20 8.01
N TRP A 266 9.31 8.22 7.82
CA TRP A 266 8.66 8.65 6.59
C TRP A 266 8.92 10.14 6.30
N LEU A 267 8.73 11.03 7.29
CA LEU A 267 9.00 12.47 7.15
C LEU A 267 10.43 12.74 6.71
N ARG A 268 11.42 12.01 7.28
CA ARG A 268 12.82 12.13 6.85
C ARG A 268 13.02 11.76 5.38
N GLN A 269 12.33 10.74 4.87
CA GLN A 269 12.39 10.38 3.45
C GLN A 269 11.77 11.44 2.54
N GLN A 270 10.75 12.14 3.03
CA GLN A 270 10.12 13.27 2.34
C GLN A 270 10.89 14.60 2.53
N ARG A 271 12.02 14.59 3.26
CA ARG A 271 12.80 15.79 3.63
C ARG A 271 11.99 16.80 4.47
N LEU A 272 11.02 16.30 5.21
CA LEU A 272 10.21 17.05 6.17
C LEU A 272 10.79 16.91 7.59
N ARG A 273 10.66 17.96 8.39
CA ARG A 273 11.04 17.99 9.81
C ARG A 273 9.80 17.99 10.69
N LEU A 274 9.74 17.06 11.64
CA LEU A 274 8.75 17.10 12.71
C LEU A 274 9.09 18.25 13.68
N VAL A 275 8.16 19.17 13.91
CA VAL A 275 8.36 20.36 14.77
C VAL A 275 7.56 20.34 16.07
N SER A 276 6.51 19.53 16.17
CA SER A 276 5.73 19.35 17.39
C SER A 276 4.97 18.03 17.43
N LEU A 277 4.60 17.63 18.64
CA LEU A 277 3.68 16.54 18.97
C LEU A 277 2.59 17.14 19.85
N PHE A 278 1.33 16.92 19.49
CA PHE A 278 0.17 17.40 20.25
C PHE A 278 -0.56 16.24 20.92
#